data_AF-A0A1V6B2C9-F1
#
_entry.id   AF-A0A1V6B2C9-F1
#
_cell.length_a   1.000
_cell.length_b   1.000
_cell.length_c   1.000
_cell.angle_alpha   90.00
_cell.angle_beta   90.00
_cell.angle_gamma   90.00
#
_symmetry.space_group_name_H-M   'P 1'
#
loop_
_entity.id
_entity.type
_entity.pdbx_description
1 polymer ?
#
loop_
_entity_poly.entity_id
_entity_poly.type
_entity_poly.pdbx_seq_one_letter_code
_entity_poly.pdbx_strand_id
1 'polypeptide(L)'
;MTNRKRDGKFLWGAGGILAVVMIMNSCGINMMPTRDAWYTQHYPLMQDYERTLYRTLSEAGRLGFQELFWTSRYPDAIKLFQERLDFIVKAYKRENARQPWNTDRGRIYILNGPPAAVDIDQNTDWGAQVTQGGAATGAWAVDRSNEDVQAFRTEIWTYSVRSQYAKYVFVFRAPNEWKLSAAAVEGNQFISLLENYNKTVTFGPRDEAEYRKALDALEKKK
;
A
#
# COMPACT_ATOMS: atom_id res chain seq x y z
N MET A 1 16.34 -12.37 65.31
CA MET A 1 15.62 -11.29 64.62
C MET A 1 14.99 -11.84 63.35
N THR A 2 13.70 -11.58 63.21
CA THR A 2 12.77 -11.96 62.14
C THR A 2 13.24 -11.53 60.75
N ASN A 3 13.06 -12.35 59.71
CA ASN A 3 11.93 -12.15 58.79
C ASN A 3 11.70 -13.34 57.83
N ARG A 4 10.43 -13.53 57.51
CA ARG A 4 9.78 -14.61 56.78
C ARG A 4 9.27 -14.01 55.46
N LYS A 5 9.30 -14.75 54.34
CA LYS A 5 8.17 -15.01 53.40
C LYS A 5 8.52 -15.07 51.89
N ARG A 6 8.09 -16.20 51.31
CA ARG A 6 7.25 -16.42 50.11
C ARG A 6 7.80 -16.14 48.70
N ASP A 7 8.11 -17.26 48.04
CA ASP A 7 7.52 -17.76 46.78
C ASP A 7 6.69 -16.79 45.93
N GLY A 8 7.07 -16.70 44.65
CA GLY A 8 6.26 -16.16 43.57
C GLY A 8 6.75 -16.67 42.22
N LYS A 9 6.25 -17.84 41.80
CA LYS A 9 6.39 -18.37 40.44
C LYS A 9 5.66 -17.42 39.48
N PHE A 10 6.39 -16.73 38.60
CA PHE A 10 5.81 -15.99 37.48
C PHE A 10 5.85 -16.85 36.22
N LEU A 11 4.68 -17.38 35.88
CA LEU A 11 4.38 -18.01 34.59
C LEU A 11 4.46 -16.95 33.49
N TRP A 12 5.39 -17.13 32.54
CA TRP A 12 5.36 -16.42 31.27
C TRP A 12 4.28 -17.05 30.38
N GLY A 13 3.09 -16.45 30.41
CA GLY A 13 2.05 -16.70 29.42
C GLY A 13 2.31 -15.83 28.20
N ALA A 14 2.73 -16.46 27.10
CA ALA A 14 2.75 -15.85 25.78
C ALA A 14 1.31 -15.53 25.35
N GLY A 15 1.01 -14.24 25.18
CA GLY A 15 -0.26 -13.77 24.63
C GLY A 15 0.00 -12.48 23.84
N GLY A 16 0.23 -12.63 22.53
CA GLY A 16 0.33 -11.49 21.63
C GLY A 16 -1.02 -10.78 21.54
N ILE A 17 -1.09 -9.57 22.08
CA ILE A 17 -2.26 -8.71 21.96
C ILE A 17 -2.23 -8.09 20.56
N LEU A 18 -3.10 -8.60 19.69
CA LEU A 18 -3.38 -7.99 18.39
C LEU A 18 -4.32 -6.80 18.65
N ALA A 19 -3.72 -5.61 18.82
CA ALA A 19 -4.46 -4.39 19.11
C ALA A 19 -5.15 -3.86 17.83
N VAL A 20 -6.44 -4.14 17.69
CA VAL A 20 -7.30 -3.53 16.67
C VAL A 20 -7.74 -2.15 17.18
N VAL A 21 -7.19 -1.08 16.61
CA VAL A 21 -7.59 0.30 16.92
C VAL A 21 -8.85 0.63 16.11
N MET A 22 -10.01 0.73 16.78
CA MET A 22 -11.25 1.22 16.19
C MET A 22 -11.34 2.75 16.30
N ILE A 23 -11.51 3.45 15.17
CA ILE A 23 -11.91 4.86 15.15
C ILE A 23 -13.29 4.94 14.49
N MET A 24 -14.31 5.30 15.28
CA MET A 24 -15.66 5.54 14.81
C MET A 24 -15.76 6.91 14.12
N ASN A 25 -16.37 6.97 12.94
CA ASN A 25 -17.05 8.18 12.43
C ASN A 25 -17.99 7.84 11.26
N SER A 26 -19.21 8.37 11.34
CA SER A 26 -20.34 8.11 10.44
C SER A 26 -20.47 9.11 9.28
N CYS A 27 -21.33 8.71 8.33
CA CYS A 27 -21.98 9.44 7.24
C CYS A 27 -21.25 9.65 5.88
N GLY A 28 -21.78 8.93 4.88
CA GLY A 28 -22.47 9.55 3.73
C GLY A 28 -21.67 9.82 2.44
N ILE A 29 -22.24 9.35 1.32
CA ILE A 29 -21.91 9.60 -0.10
C ILE A 29 -20.84 8.65 -0.68
N ASN A 30 -21.11 8.16 -1.90
CA ASN A 30 -20.32 7.24 -2.73
C ASN A 30 -18.95 7.82 -3.16
N MET A 31 -18.17 8.31 -2.20
CA MET A 31 -16.73 8.49 -2.37
C MET A 31 -16.04 7.18 -1.98
N MET A 32 -14.91 6.88 -2.63
CA MET A 32 -13.97 5.90 -2.10
C MET A 32 -13.85 6.09 -0.59
N PRO A 33 -13.81 5.04 0.25
CA PRO A 33 -13.58 5.16 1.69
C PRO A 33 -12.14 5.65 1.98
N THR A 34 -11.71 6.78 1.43
CA THR A 34 -10.40 7.38 1.67
C THR A 34 -10.19 7.75 3.14
N ARG A 35 -11.29 7.90 3.90
CA ARG A 35 -11.29 8.04 5.35
C ARG A 35 -11.23 6.72 6.13
N ASP A 36 -11.47 5.58 5.48
CA ASP A 36 -11.35 4.27 6.09
C ASP A 36 -9.88 3.83 6.02
N ALA A 37 -9.18 4.02 7.14
CA ALA A 37 -7.77 3.68 7.26
C ALA A 37 -7.52 2.20 6.95
N TRP A 38 -8.42 1.31 7.39
CA TRP A 38 -8.29 -0.12 7.12
C TRP A 38 -8.40 -0.39 5.62
N TYR A 39 -9.41 0.16 4.95
CA TYR A 39 -9.57 -0.02 3.50
C TYR A 39 -8.35 0.49 2.73
N THR A 40 -7.90 1.71 2.99
CA THR A 40 -6.74 2.30 2.29
C THR A 40 -5.45 1.51 2.48
N GLN A 41 -5.32 0.80 3.60
CA GLN A 41 -4.17 -0.05 3.89
C GLN A 41 -4.25 -1.42 3.21
N HIS A 42 -5.45 -1.98 3.03
CA HIS A 42 -5.62 -3.37 2.57
C HIS A 42 -6.05 -3.48 1.11
N TYR A 43 -6.65 -2.45 0.51
CA TYR A 43 -7.16 -2.51 -0.86
C TYR A 43 -6.12 -2.90 -1.93
N PRO A 44 -4.80 -2.64 -1.80
CA PRO A 44 -3.82 -3.10 -2.79
C PRO A 44 -3.74 -4.64 -2.86
N LEU A 45 -4.05 -5.32 -1.75
CA LEU A 45 -4.05 -6.78 -1.64
C LEU A 45 -5.38 -7.40 -2.10
N MET A 46 -6.45 -6.60 -2.11
CA MET A 46 -7.79 -7.10 -2.37
C MET A 46 -7.98 -7.49 -3.84
N GLN A 47 -8.73 -8.56 -4.04
CA GLN A 47 -9.33 -8.96 -5.30
C GLN A 47 -10.42 -7.97 -5.73
N ASP A 48 -10.77 -8.00 -7.01
CA ASP A 48 -11.74 -7.05 -7.59
C ASP A 48 -13.13 -7.20 -6.96
N TYR A 49 -13.53 -8.44 -6.67
CA TYR A 49 -14.80 -8.74 -6.01
C TYR A 49 -14.82 -8.25 -4.55
N GLU A 50 -13.71 -8.36 -3.83
CA GLU A 50 -13.56 -7.86 -2.45
C GLU A 50 -13.74 -6.34 -2.41
N ARG A 51 -13.06 -5.61 -3.30
CA ARG A 51 -13.16 -4.14 -3.37
C ARG A 51 -14.57 -3.69 -3.74
N THR A 52 -15.22 -4.42 -4.63
CA THR A 52 -16.59 -4.14 -5.06
C THR A 52 -17.57 -4.37 -3.91
N LEU A 53 -17.48 -5.53 -3.25
CA LEU A 53 -18.32 -5.88 -2.12
C LEU A 53 -18.17 -4.89 -0.96
N TYR A 54 -16.94 -4.55 -0.56
CA TYR A 54 -16.66 -3.69 0.61
C TYR A 54 -17.38 -2.33 0.54
N ARG A 55 -17.57 -1.79 -0.67
CA ARG A 55 -18.27 -0.52 -0.90
C ARG A 55 -19.77 -0.61 -0.61
N THR A 56 -20.34 -1.81 -0.77
CA THR A 56 -21.77 -2.09 -0.58
C THR A 56 -22.12 -2.52 0.86
N LEU A 57 -21.12 -2.88 1.67
CA LEU A 57 -21.33 -3.34 3.05
C LEU A 57 -21.74 -2.19 3.99
N SER A 58 -22.60 -2.52 4.96
CA SER A 58 -22.88 -1.64 6.10
C SER A 58 -21.65 -1.54 7.00
N GLU A 59 -21.70 -0.70 8.05
CA GLU A 59 -20.60 -0.59 9.01
C GLU A 59 -20.35 -1.94 9.73
N ALA A 60 -21.42 -2.63 10.14
CA ALA A 60 -21.34 -3.97 10.72
C ALA A 60 -20.81 -4.99 9.70
N GLY A 61 -21.29 -4.94 8.46
CA GLY A 61 -20.80 -5.79 7.38
C GLY A 61 -19.30 -5.61 7.12
N ARG A 62 -18.78 -4.38 7.20
CA ARG A 62 -17.35 -4.10 7.05
C ARG A 62 -16.52 -4.73 8.16
N LEU A 63 -16.97 -4.68 9.42
CA LEU A 63 -16.25 -5.35 10.52
C LEU A 63 -16.14 -6.86 10.27
N GLY A 64 -17.25 -7.49 9.86
CA GLY A 64 -17.23 -8.91 9.47
C GLY A 64 -16.31 -9.18 8.28
N PHE A 65 -16.28 -8.29 7.28
CA PHE A 65 -15.35 -8.39 6.16
C PHE A 65 -13.90 -8.35 6.62
N GLN A 66 -13.53 -7.43 7.52
CA GLN A 66 -12.16 -7.26 8.00
C GLN A 66 -11.66 -8.51 8.74
N GLU A 67 -12.52 -9.13 9.54
CA GLU A 67 -12.24 -10.39 10.22
C GLU A 67 -12.08 -11.54 9.21
N LEU A 68 -13.06 -11.70 8.31
CA LEU A 68 -13.02 -12.74 7.28
C LEU A 68 -11.82 -12.59 6.34
N PHE A 69 -11.42 -11.36 6.03
CA PHE A 69 -10.29 -11.07 5.16
C PHE A 69 -9.02 -11.73 5.68
N TRP A 70 -8.69 -11.60 6.96
CA TRP A 70 -7.47 -12.18 7.51
C TRP A 70 -7.62 -13.64 7.93
N THR A 71 -8.77 -14.03 8.49
CA THR A 71 -9.00 -15.44 8.90
C THR A 71 -9.04 -16.40 7.70
N SER A 72 -9.43 -15.93 6.52
CA SER A 72 -9.42 -16.74 5.29
C SER A 72 -8.03 -16.89 4.67
N ARG A 73 -6.99 -16.16 5.12
CA ARG A 73 -5.65 -16.16 4.53
C ARG A 73 -4.66 -17.02 5.34
N TYR A 74 -3.50 -17.32 4.76
CA TYR A 74 -2.44 -18.03 5.46
C TYR A 74 -1.77 -17.12 6.52
N PRO A 75 -1.34 -17.67 7.68
CA PRO A 75 -0.62 -16.89 8.70
C PRO A 75 0.63 -16.18 8.17
N ASP A 76 1.36 -16.79 7.24
CA ASP A 76 2.55 -16.20 6.62
C ASP A 76 2.22 -14.94 5.81
N ALA A 77 1.04 -14.87 5.18
CA ALA A 77 0.59 -13.69 4.46
C ALA A 77 0.35 -12.50 5.42
N ILE A 78 -0.21 -12.77 6.61
CA ILE A 78 -0.43 -11.77 7.66
C ILE A 78 0.92 -11.22 8.14
N LYS A 79 1.86 -12.13 8.41
CA LYS A 79 3.21 -11.76 8.85
C LYS A 79 3.92 -10.89 7.81
N LEU A 80 3.89 -11.33 6.55
CA LEU A 80 4.51 -10.61 5.44
C LEU A 80 3.89 -9.22 5.23
N PHE A 81 2.57 -9.10 5.37
CA PHE A 81 1.90 -7.80 5.33
C PHE A 81 2.39 -6.86 6.43
N GLN A 82 2.50 -7.36 7.67
CA GLN A 82 2.97 -6.55 8.80
C GLN A 82 4.41 -6.08 8.58
N GLU A 83 5.31 -6.97 8.13
CA GLU A 83 6.70 -6.63 7.82
C GLU A 83 6.80 -5.52 6.76
N ARG A 84 5.98 -5.60 5.72
CA ARG A 84 5.94 -4.59 4.65
C ARG A 84 5.36 -3.27 5.12
N LEU A 85 4.30 -3.31 5.93
CA LEU A 85 3.70 -2.13 6.52
C LEU A 85 4.68 -1.40 7.45
N ASP A 86 5.43 -2.13 8.28
CA ASP A 86 6.42 -1.58 9.19
C ASP A 86 7.54 -0.85 8.44
N PHE A 87 7.96 -1.39 7.29
CA PHE A 87 8.88 -0.71 6.39
C PHE A 87 8.27 0.59 5.83
N ILE A 88 7.06 0.49 5.27
CA ILE A 88 6.34 1.61 4.65
C ILE A 88 6.16 2.79 5.61
N VAL A 89 5.76 2.52 6.85
CA VAL A 89 5.57 3.55 7.88
C VAL A 89 6.86 4.33 8.15
N LYS A 90 8.02 3.67 8.05
CA LYS A 90 9.32 4.32 8.22
C LYS A 90 9.77 5.05 6.95
N ALA A 91 9.64 4.40 5.80
CA ALA A 91 10.17 4.88 4.51
C ALA A 91 9.37 6.05 3.93
N TYR A 92 8.04 6.00 4.01
CA TYR A 92 7.16 6.92 3.26
C TYR A 92 6.40 7.92 4.13
N LYS A 93 6.72 8.02 5.43
CA LYS A 93 6.12 9.03 6.33
C LYS A 93 6.29 10.47 5.87
N ARG A 94 7.35 10.75 5.10
CA ARG A 94 7.61 12.09 4.58
C ARG A 94 6.71 12.43 3.40
N GLU A 95 6.24 11.44 2.65
CA GLU A 95 5.31 11.66 1.53
C GLU A 95 3.86 11.80 2.03
N ASN A 96 3.46 10.96 2.98
CA ASN A 96 2.15 11.04 3.62
C ASN A 96 2.27 10.68 5.11
N ALA A 97 2.37 11.70 5.97
CA ALA A 97 2.59 11.49 7.40
C ALA A 97 1.42 10.78 8.11
N ARG A 98 0.19 11.01 7.65
CA ARG A 98 -1.02 10.44 8.28
C ARG A 98 -1.27 9.01 7.85
N GLN A 99 -0.96 8.68 6.60
CA GLN A 99 -1.16 7.36 6.01
C GLN A 99 0.01 7.02 5.09
N PRO A 100 1.19 6.65 5.64
CA PRO A 100 2.39 6.38 4.83
C PRO A 100 2.20 5.29 3.76
N TRP A 101 1.29 4.35 4.01
CA TRP A 101 0.88 3.30 3.05
C TRP A 101 0.05 3.83 1.89
N ASN A 102 -0.62 4.97 2.06
CA ASN A 102 -1.50 5.55 1.05
C ASN A 102 -0.73 6.51 0.14
N THR A 103 0.40 6.03 -0.37
CA THR A 103 1.28 6.65 -1.37
C THR A 103 1.43 5.67 -2.53
N ASP A 104 1.81 6.12 -3.73
CA ASP A 104 1.94 5.18 -4.86
C ASP A 104 3.04 4.15 -4.59
N ARG A 105 4.17 4.59 -4.04
CA ARG A 105 5.25 3.71 -3.58
C ARG A 105 4.79 2.76 -2.47
N GLY A 106 4.06 3.27 -1.47
CA GLY A 106 3.51 2.46 -0.39
C GLY A 106 2.56 1.36 -0.88
N ARG A 107 1.65 1.69 -1.80
CA ARG A 107 0.69 0.73 -2.39
C ARG A 107 1.37 -0.35 -3.22
N ILE A 108 2.42 0.00 -3.97
CA ILE A 108 3.19 -0.98 -4.74
C ILE A 108 4.05 -1.85 -3.81
N TYR A 109 4.70 -1.25 -2.82
CA TYR A 109 5.54 -1.98 -1.87
C TYR A 109 4.73 -2.94 -1.00
N ILE A 110 3.52 -2.57 -0.56
CA ILE A 110 2.72 -3.46 0.29
C ILE A 110 2.32 -4.73 -0.46
N LEU A 111 1.99 -4.60 -1.76
CA LEU A 111 1.59 -5.72 -2.60
C LEU A 111 2.77 -6.54 -3.11
N ASN A 112 3.82 -5.88 -3.61
CA ASN A 112 4.92 -6.56 -4.31
C ASN A 112 6.16 -6.78 -3.43
N GLY A 113 6.25 -6.10 -2.29
CA GLY A 113 7.42 -6.13 -1.43
C GLY A 113 8.60 -5.33 -2.00
N PRO A 114 9.82 -5.60 -1.52
CA PRO A 114 11.01 -4.89 -1.99
C PRO A 114 11.30 -5.22 -3.47
N PRO A 115 11.64 -4.21 -4.29
CA PRO A 115 12.12 -4.46 -5.64
C PRO A 115 13.49 -5.14 -5.64
N ALA A 116 13.81 -5.83 -6.72
CA ALA A 116 15.13 -6.44 -6.94
C ALA A 116 16.22 -5.39 -7.21
N ALA A 117 15.84 -4.25 -7.81
CA ALA A 117 16.72 -3.09 -8.00
C ALA A 117 15.92 -1.79 -7.91
N VAL A 118 16.59 -0.73 -7.45
CA VAL A 118 16.08 0.65 -7.43
C VAL A 118 17.10 1.53 -8.13
N ASP A 119 16.69 2.13 -9.25
CA ASP A 119 17.50 3.08 -10.01
C ASP A 119 16.93 4.49 -9.83
N ILE A 120 17.80 5.49 -9.72
CA ILE A 120 17.41 6.91 -9.67
C ILE A 120 17.95 7.56 -10.93
N ASP A 121 17.05 8.05 -11.78
CA ASP A 121 17.42 8.79 -12.97
C ASP A 121 17.13 10.28 -12.77
N GLN A 122 18.11 11.12 -13.10
CA GLN A 122 17.89 12.56 -13.21
C GLN A 122 17.29 12.78 -14.59
N ASN A 123 15.98 13.02 -14.63
CA ASN A 123 15.21 13.31 -15.83
C ASN A 123 15.82 14.51 -16.57
N THR A 124 16.80 14.21 -17.42
CA THR A 124 17.40 15.13 -18.38
C THR A 124 16.66 15.06 -19.72
N ASP A 125 15.67 14.18 -19.83
CA ASP A 125 14.85 14.00 -21.01
C ASP A 125 13.70 15.02 -21.07
N TRP A 126 13.77 15.78 -22.16
CA TRP A 126 12.95 16.85 -22.76
C TRP A 126 11.41 16.84 -22.53
N GLY A 127 10.81 15.79 -21.96
CA GLY A 127 9.36 15.66 -21.73
C GLY A 127 8.82 16.45 -20.53
N ALA A 128 9.65 16.83 -19.56
CA ALA A 128 9.24 17.69 -18.45
C ALA A 128 9.07 19.17 -18.87
N GLN A 129 9.53 19.54 -20.07
CA GLN A 129 9.46 20.91 -20.58
C GLN A 129 8.06 21.26 -21.16
N VAL A 130 7.19 20.28 -21.40
CA VAL A 130 5.93 20.48 -22.15
C VAL A 130 4.73 20.84 -21.26
N THR A 131 4.80 20.64 -19.95
CA THR A 131 3.67 20.96 -19.04
C THR A 131 3.76 22.38 -18.45
N GLN A 132 4.88 23.07 -18.61
CA GLN A 132 5.05 24.44 -18.13
C GLN A 132 4.94 25.42 -19.32
N GLY A 133 3.71 25.62 -19.79
CA GLY A 133 3.22 26.83 -20.45
C GLY A 133 3.98 27.32 -21.69
N GLY A 134 3.34 27.27 -22.85
CA GLY A 134 3.81 28.02 -24.01
C GLY A 134 3.93 29.52 -23.71
N ALA A 135 5.17 30.03 -23.75
CA ALA A 135 5.56 31.35 -24.25
C ALA A 135 7.08 31.56 -24.02
N ALA A 136 7.70 32.26 -24.97
CA ALA A 136 9.00 32.93 -24.88
C ALA A 136 10.28 32.11 -25.12
N THR A 137 10.69 32.14 -26.39
CA THR A 137 12.04 32.45 -26.89
C THR A 137 13.12 32.88 -25.87
N GLY A 138 14.26 32.16 -25.89
CA GLY A 138 15.61 32.74 -25.85
C GLY A 138 16.27 33.02 -24.50
N ALA A 139 17.33 32.26 -24.18
CA ALA A 139 18.31 32.44 -23.09
C ALA A 139 17.68 32.51 -21.68
N TRP A 140 18.21 31.92 -20.63
CA TRP A 140 19.39 32.32 -19.86
C TRP A 140 19.66 31.19 -18.86
N ALA A 141 20.92 30.95 -18.52
CA ALA A 141 21.31 30.05 -17.44
C ALA A 141 20.70 30.56 -16.11
N VAL A 142 19.70 29.84 -15.59
CA VAL A 142 19.12 30.11 -14.28
C VAL A 142 19.85 29.26 -13.24
N ASP A 143 20.36 29.94 -12.23
CA ASP A 143 20.96 29.39 -11.02
C ASP A 143 20.04 28.32 -10.39
N ARG A 144 20.45 27.05 -10.47
CA ARG A 144 19.68 25.90 -9.99
C ARG A 144 19.99 25.68 -8.52
N SER A 145 19.32 26.42 -7.65
CA SER A 145 19.35 26.12 -6.21
C SER A 145 18.86 24.68 -5.98
N ASN A 146 19.40 24.02 -4.97
CA ASN A 146 19.24 22.58 -4.67
C ASN A 146 17.76 22.08 -4.58
N GLU A 147 16.77 22.98 -4.52
CA GLU A 147 15.35 22.65 -4.57
C GLU A 147 14.88 22.23 -5.97
N ASP A 148 15.39 22.85 -7.04
CA ASP A 148 15.01 22.54 -8.43
C ASP A 148 15.63 21.23 -8.95
N VAL A 149 16.71 20.74 -8.32
CA VAL A 149 17.40 19.50 -8.70
C VAL A 149 16.58 18.24 -8.32
N GLN A 150 15.58 18.37 -7.43
CA GLN A 150 14.67 17.25 -7.14
C GLN A 150 13.44 17.22 -8.05
N ALA A 151 13.02 18.35 -8.62
CA ALA A 151 11.85 18.45 -9.50
C ALA A 151 11.94 17.58 -10.77
N PHE A 152 13.16 17.16 -11.14
CA PHE A 152 13.44 16.33 -12.31
C PHE A 152 13.99 14.95 -11.94
N ARG A 153 13.51 14.30 -10.88
CA ARG A 153 13.96 12.95 -10.53
C ARG A 153 12.91 11.90 -10.83
N THR A 154 13.36 10.77 -11.38
CA THR A 154 12.58 9.55 -11.44
C THR A 154 13.23 8.45 -10.64
N GLU A 155 12.41 7.58 -10.06
CA GLU A 155 12.82 6.39 -9.33
C GLU A 155 12.20 5.19 -10.01
N ILE A 156 13.03 4.23 -10.41
CA ILE A 156 12.62 3.06 -11.17
C ILE A 156 12.80 1.84 -10.28
N TRP A 157 11.70 1.15 -9.99
CA TRP A 157 11.70 -0.10 -9.25
C TRP A 157 11.59 -1.26 -10.21
N THR A 158 12.57 -2.16 -10.17
CA THR A 158 12.61 -3.35 -11.01
C THR A 158 12.32 -4.59 -10.18
N TYR A 159 11.34 -5.38 -10.61
CA TYR A 159 10.97 -6.67 -10.02
C TYR A 159 11.25 -7.80 -11.01
N SER A 160 11.82 -8.91 -10.51
CA SER A 160 12.02 -10.11 -11.31
C SER A 160 10.72 -10.90 -11.44
N VAL A 161 10.28 -11.15 -12.67
CA VAL A 161 9.08 -11.93 -13.00
C VAL A 161 9.48 -13.03 -13.97
N ARG A 162 9.72 -14.25 -13.45
CA ARG A 162 10.27 -15.38 -14.24
C ARG A 162 11.61 -14.99 -14.88
N SER A 163 11.70 -15.00 -16.21
CA SER A 163 12.87 -14.59 -17.00
C SER A 163 12.80 -13.12 -17.49
N GLN A 164 11.82 -12.35 -17.01
CA GLN A 164 11.52 -10.99 -17.45
C GLN A 164 11.45 -10.05 -16.24
N TYR A 165 11.19 -8.76 -16.50
CA TYR A 165 11.14 -7.73 -15.46
C TYR A 165 9.85 -6.92 -15.52
N ALA A 166 9.26 -6.65 -14.35
CA ALA A 166 8.24 -5.62 -14.19
C ALA A 166 8.90 -4.36 -13.66
N LYS A 167 8.60 -3.20 -14.25
CA LYS A 167 9.21 -1.92 -13.89
C LYS A 167 8.13 -0.92 -13.50
N TYR A 168 8.25 -0.34 -12.31
CA TYR A 168 7.44 0.81 -11.90
C TYR A 168 8.31 2.05 -11.94
N VAL A 169 7.83 3.11 -12.58
CA VAL A 169 8.54 4.39 -12.66
C VAL A 169 7.77 5.42 -11.85
N PHE A 170 8.43 6.02 -10.88
CA PHE A 170 7.90 7.08 -10.05
C PHE A 170 8.53 8.41 -10.43
N VAL A 171 7.71 9.44 -10.59
CA VAL A 171 8.16 10.81 -10.85
C VAL A 171 7.98 11.61 -9.58
N PHE A 172 9.03 12.31 -9.17
CA PHE A 172 8.95 13.21 -8.04
C PHE A 172 8.05 14.41 -8.35
N ARG A 173 7.21 14.78 -7.37
CA ARG A 173 6.39 15.99 -7.37
C ARG A 173 6.65 16.72 -6.07
N ALA A 174 7.12 17.96 -6.19
CA ALA A 174 7.34 18.83 -5.04
C ALA A 174 6.03 19.02 -4.24
N PRO A 175 6.10 19.14 -2.90
CA PRO A 175 7.33 19.23 -2.12
C PRO A 175 7.93 17.88 -1.70
N ASN A 176 7.20 16.77 -1.79
CA ASN A 176 7.60 15.51 -1.17
C ASN A 176 6.84 14.26 -1.68
N GLU A 177 6.23 14.30 -2.85
CA GLU A 177 5.40 13.19 -3.34
C GLU A 177 6.08 12.43 -4.48
N TRP A 178 5.99 11.11 -4.48
CA TRP A 178 6.34 10.29 -5.64
C TRP A 178 5.08 9.72 -6.27
N LYS A 179 4.86 10.04 -7.55
CA LYS A 179 3.69 9.56 -8.30
C LYS A 179 4.07 8.52 -9.32
N LEU A 180 3.27 7.47 -9.42
CA LEU A 180 3.43 6.48 -10.46
C LEU A 180 3.21 7.12 -11.84
N SER A 181 4.14 6.91 -12.76
CA SER A 181 3.99 7.31 -14.16
C SER A 181 3.10 6.30 -14.88
N ALA A 182 1.85 6.68 -15.16
CA ALA A 182 0.90 5.84 -15.89
C ALA A 182 1.45 5.42 -17.27
N ALA A 183 2.07 6.35 -18.00
CA ALA A 183 2.67 6.10 -19.31
C ALA A 183 3.78 5.04 -19.27
N ALA A 184 4.51 4.93 -18.15
CA ALA A 184 5.60 3.96 -18.01
C ALA A 184 5.11 2.55 -17.64
N VAL A 185 3.87 2.42 -17.16
CA VAL A 185 3.28 1.13 -16.76
C VAL A 185 2.19 0.64 -17.72
N GLU A 186 1.72 1.50 -18.62
CA GLU A 186 0.70 1.16 -19.62
C GLU A 186 1.19 0.03 -20.55
N GLY A 187 0.35 -0.98 -20.76
CA GLY A 187 0.67 -2.13 -21.62
C GLY A 187 1.72 -3.10 -21.05
N ASN A 188 2.25 -2.87 -19.84
CA ASN A 188 3.24 -3.75 -19.24
C ASN A 188 2.57 -5.01 -18.63
N GLN A 189 2.42 -6.05 -19.44
CA GLN A 189 1.85 -7.33 -19.02
C GLN A 189 2.56 -7.97 -17.80
N PHE A 190 3.85 -7.69 -17.59
CA PHE A 190 4.60 -8.26 -16.47
C PHE A 190 4.22 -7.66 -15.13
N ILE A 191 3.78 -6.39 -15.11
CA ILE A 191 3.18 -5.77 -13.93
C ILE A 191 1.90 -6.51 -13.56
N SER A 192 1.00 -6.71 -14.53
CA SER A 192 -0.25 -7.43 -14.29
C SER A 192 0.00 -8.86 -13.79
N LEU A 193 0.97 -9.57 -14.37
CA LEU A 193 1.36 -10.91 -13.91
C LEU A 193 1.89 -10.90 -12.47
N LEU A 194 2.77 -9.96 -12.12
CA LEU A 194 3.33 -9.82 -10.78
C LEU A 194 2.24 -9.51 -9.75
N GLU A 195 1.40 -8.52 -10.03
CA GLU A 195 0.35 -8.12 -9.10
C GLU A 195 -0.70 -9.21 -8.93
N ASN A 196 -1.09 -9.88 -10.01
CA ASN A 196 -2.05 -10.99 -9.93
C ASN A 196 -1.48 -12.16 -9.14
N TYR A 197 -0.19 -12.49 -9.34
CA TYR A 197 0.48 -13.50 -8.54
C TYR A 197 0.44 -13.15 -7.05
N ASN A 198 0.81 -11.92 -6.67
CA ASN A 198 0.79 -11.51 -5.27
C ASN A 198 -0.63 -11.48 -4.69
N LYS A 199 -1.63 -10.98 -5.43
CA LYS A 199 -3.03 -10.95 -4.96
C LYS A 199 -3.61 -12.36 -4.78
N THR A 200 -3.32 -13.28 -5.69
CA THR A 200 -3.95 -14.63 -5.73
C THR A 200 -3.17 -15.69 -4.95
N VAL A 201 -1.84 -15.68 -5.03
CA VAL A 201 -0.99 -16.73 -4.43
C VAL A 201 -0.47 -16.28 -3.06
N THR A 202 0.02 -15.05 -2.95
CA THR A 202 0.63 -14.56 -1.69
C THR A 202 -0.42 -14.10 -0.70
N PHE A 203 -1.38 -13.30 -1.15
CA PHE A 203 -2.44 -12.71 -0.32
C PHE A 203 -3.83 -13.22 -0.68
N GLY A 204 -3.94 -14.33 -1.40
CA GLY A 204 -5.23 -14.93 -1.72
C GLY A 204 -5.83 -15.67 -0.53
N PRO A 205 -7.17 -15.87 -0.53
CA PRO A 205 -7.82 -16.75 0.43
C PRO A 205 -7.35 -18.21 0.26
N ARG A 206 -7.34 -18.96 1.36
CA ARG A 206 -6.97 -20.39 1.40
C ARG A 206 -7.99 -21.25 0.64
N ASP A 207 -9.27 -20.96 0.83
CA ASP A 207 -10.39 -21.52 0.07
C ASP A 207 -11.23 -20.34 -0.45
N GLU A 208 -11.13 -20.06 -1.75
CA GLU A 208 -11.84 -18.94 -2.35
C GLU A 208 -13.36 -19.17 -2.40
N ALA A 209 -13.80 -20.41 -2.59
CA ALA A 209 -15.23 -20.73 -2.71
C ALA A 209 -15.94 -20.58 -1.36
N GLU A 210 -15.35 -21.13 -0.29
CA GLU A 210 -15.85 -20.96 1.06
C GLU A 210 -15.82 -19.48 1.48
N TYR A 211 -14.71 -18.79 1.18
CA TYR A 211 -14.57 -17.37 1.50
C TYR A 211 -15.64 -16.51 0.83
N ARG A 212 -15.91 -16.72 -0.46
CA ARG A 212 -16.97 -16.00 -1.20
C ARG A 212 -18.35 -16.24 -0.59
N LYS A 213 -18.66 -17.49 -0.21
CA LYS A 213 -19.92 -17.81 0.45
C LYS A 213 -20.06 -17.09 1.80
N ALA A 214 -18.99 -17.03 2.59
CA ALA A 214 -18.98 -16.29 3.85
C ALA A 214 -19.17 -14.78 3.64
N LEU A 215 -18.55 -14.23 2.60
CA LEU A 215 -18.70 -12.82 2.22
C LEU A 215 -20.12 -12.45 1.80
N ASP A 216 -20.83 -13.33 1.09
CA ASP A 216 -22.20 -13.08 0.64
C ASP A 216 -23.21 -12.97 1.78
N ALA A 217 -22.90 -13.59 2.92
CA ALA A 217 -23.71 -13.52 4.15
C ALA A 217 -23.55 -12.21 4.93
N LEU A 218 -22.60 -11.35 4.54
CA LEU A 218 -22.35 -10.08 5.24
C LEU A 218 -23.46 -9.05 4.99
N GLU A 219 -23.70 -8.23 6.00
CA GLU A 219 -24.72 -7.20 5.96
C GLU A 219 -24.38 -6.10 4.95
N LYS A 220 -25.32 -5.84 4.02
CA LYS A 220 -25.22 -4.78 3.02
C LYS A 220 -25.94 -3.52 3.50
N LYS A 221 -25.54 -2.37 2.96
CA LYS A 221 -26.27 -1.12 3.16
C LYS A 221 -27.72 -1.30 2.71
N LYS A 222 -28.64 -0.73 3.50
CA LYS A 222 -30.05 -0.64 3.15
C LYS A 222 -30.27 0.36 2.01
#